data_AF-A0A0F9SGK7-F1
#
_entry.id   AF-A0A0F9SGK7-F1
#
_cell.length_a   1.000
_cell.length_b   1.000
_cell.length_c   1.000
_cell.angle_alpha   90.00
_cell.angle_beta   90.00
_cell.angle_gamma   90.00
#
_symmetry.space_group_name_H-M   'P 1'
#
loop_
_entity.id
_entity.type
_entity.pdbx_description
1 polymer ?
#
loop_
_entity_poly.entity_id
_entity_poly.type
_entity_poly.pdbx_seq_one_letter_code
_entity_poly.pdbx_strand_id
1 'polypeptide(L)'
;MADPDDLDEFDDIARVAARVARKYKRTYWWSEEEDLRQEAWAALLKAVHHWDPRVGAPLEAYLWRAANYALRPFVWKNASIASASYRQLAELFKHHRAQLNESIVDPAPSADEVIEEARWRRAIRKELARIFASDKDGSLAEAVLMAGYKPLQVAHVLDVPVQRVYSASAQIRRRIESDYTLFKLWRNNT
;
A
#
# COMPACT_ATOMS: atom_id res chain seq x y z
N MET A 1 -19.77 26.84 37.41
CA MET A 1 -19.37 26.24 38.69
C MET A 1 -19.43 24.74 38.44
N ALA A 2 -18.29 24.05 38.39
CA ALA A 2 -18.29 22.59 38.26
C ALA A 2 -18.82 21.99 39.57
N ASP A 3 -19.64 20.95 39.48
CA ASP A 3 -20.17 20.24 40.64
C ASP A 3 -18.98 19.52 41.32
N PRO A 4 -18.81 19.56 42.65
CA PRO A 4 -17.77 18.78 43.33
C PRO A 4 -17.76 17.29 42.94
N ASP A 5 -18.92 16.71 42.60
CA ASP A 5 -19.03 15.33 42.11
C ASP A 5 -18.39 15.14 40.73
N ASP A 6 -18.30 16.19 39.89
CA ASP A 6 -17.65 16.13 38.58
C ASP A 6 -16.13 15.86 38.73
N LEU A 7 -15.49 16.34 39.80
CA LEU A 7 -14.05 16.21 40.02
C LEU A 7 -13.64 14.77 40.37
N ASP A 8 -14.45 14.07 41.17
CA ASP A 8 -14.20 12.68 41.54
C ASP A 8 -14.34 11.74 40.32
N GLU A 9 -15.26 12.05 39.40
CA GLU A 9 -15.45 11.29 38.16
C GLU A 9 -14.24 11.41 37.21
N PHE A 10 -13.62 12.58 37.11
CA PHE A 10 -12.40 12.77 36.29
C PHE A 10 -11.20 12.00 36.83
N ASP A 11 -11.03 11.93 38.16
CA ASP A 11 -9.95 11.17 38.80
C ASP A 11 -10.13 9.66 38.62
N ASP A 12 -11.37 9.17 38.66
CA ASP A 12 -11.71 7.78 38.38
C ASP A 12 -11.42 7.42 36.91
N ILE A 13 -11.79 8.29 35.97
CA ILE A 13 -11.45 8.12 34.54
C ILE A 13 -9.93 8.06 34.34
N ALA A 14 -9.18 8.95 35.00
CA ALA A 14 -7.73 8.98 34.91
C ALA A 14 -7.07 7.70 35.40
N ARG A 15 -7.53 7.22 36.56
CA ARG A 15 -7.05 5.98 37.16
C ARG A 15 -7.29 4.79 36.26
N VAL A 16 -8.49 4.69 35.66
CA VAL A 16 -8.84 3.60 34.74
C VAL A 16 -8.00 3.68 33.46
N ALA A 17 -7.85 4.86 32.85
CA ALA A 17 -7.04 5.04 31.64
C ALA A 17 -5.60 4.57 31.87
N ALA A 18 -4.95 5.04 32.95
CA ALA A 18 -3.59 4.65 33.29
C ALA A 18 -3.45 3.14 33.54
N ARG A 19 -4.41 2.53 34.24
CA ARG A 19 -4.37 1.10 34.56
C ARG A 19 -4.54 0.23 33.31
N VAL A 20 -5.41 0.61 32.36
CA VAL A 20 -5.56 -0.11 31.09
C VAL A 20 -4.34 0.11 30.18
N ALA A 21 -3.82 1.35 30.10
CA ALA A 21 -2.62 1.66 29.33
C ALA A 21 -1.42 0.80 29.78
N ARG A 22 -1.16 0.70 31.09
CA ARG A 22 -0.10 -0.17 31.65
C ARG A 22 -0.27 -1.64 31.29
N LYS A 23 -1.50 -2.16 31.32
CA LYS A 23 -1.79 -3.54 30.91
C LYS A 23 -1.39 -3.78 29.45
N TYR A 24 -1.74 -2.85 28.56
CA TYR A 24 -1.37 -2.94 27.15
C TYR A 24 0.13 -2.73 26.95
N LYS A 25 0.78 -1.75 27.60
CA LYS A 25 2.23 -1.54 27.52
C LYS A 25 3.04 -2.79 27.89
N ARG A 26 2.63 -3.52 28.93
CA ARG A 26 3.26 -4.79 29.33
C ARG A 26 3.16 -5.87 28.26
N THR A 27 2.12 -5.84 27.43
CA THR A 27 1.88 -6.82 26.37
C THR A 27 2.50 -6.38 25.04
N TYR A 28 2.50 -5.07 24.77
CA TYR A 28 2.95 -4.45 23.53
C TYR A 28 4.11 -3.50 23.83
N TRP A 29 5.31 -4.08 23.92
CA TRP A 29 6.53 -3.34 24.27
C TRP A 29 6.81 -2.17 23.32
N TRP A 30 6.41 -2.28 22.06
CA TRP A 30 6.63 -1.30 20.98
C TRP A 30 5.74 -0.05 21.05
N SER A 31 4.61 -0.09 21.76
CA SER A 31 3.72 1.08 21.87
C SER A 31 4.15 1.98 23.03
N GLU A 32 4.08 3.29 22.87
CA GLU A 32 4.33 4.22 23.97
C GLU A 32 3.18 4.22 24.98
N GLU A 33 3.50 4.26 26.28
CA GLU A 33 2.46 4.23 27.33
C GLU A 33 1.57 5.47 27.28
N GLU A 34 2.14 6.61 26.90
CA GLU A 34 1.41 7.87 26.77
C GLU A 34 0.34 7.82 25.68
N ASP A 35 0.67 7.29 24.51
CA ASP A 35 -0.28 7.15 23.39
C ASP A 35 -1.45 6.23 23.78
N LEU A 36 -1.14 5.11 24.47
CA LEU A 36 -2.15 4.21 25.00
C LEU A 36 -3.05 4.90 26.04
N ARG A 37 -2.47 5.78 26.87
CA ARG A 37 -3.23 6.52 27.88
C ARG A 37 -4.16 7.55 27.23
N GLN A 38 -3.68 8.29 26.24
CA GLN A 38 -4.49 9.29 25.52
C GLN A 38 -5.66 8.65 24.76
N GLU A 39 -5.40 7.54 24.07
CA GLU A 39 -6.46 6.81 23.36
C GLU A 39 -7.48 6.21 24.34
N ALA A 40 -7.01 5.64 25.45
CA ALA A 40 -7.90 5.18 26.52
C ALA A 40 -8.75 6.33 27.06
N TRP A 41 -8.13 7.47 27.38
CA TRP A 41 -8.80 8.64 27.91
C TRP A 41 -9.92 9.14 26.97
N ALA A 42 -9.63 9.28 25.68
CA ALA A 42 -10.61 9.68 24.68
C ALA A 42 -11.79 8.71 24.62
N ALA A 43 -11.53 7.41 24.69
CA ALA A 43 -12.58 6.39 24.72
C ALA A 43 -13.43 6.45 26.00
N LEU A 44 -12.82 6.71 27.15
CA LEU A 44 -13.51 6.82 28.43
C LEU A 44 -14.40 8.06 28.48
N LEU A 45 -13.91 9.22 28.04
CA LEU A 45 -14.72 10.44 27.93
C LEU A 45 -15.93 10.25 27.02
N LYS A 46 -15.80 9.48 25.94
CA LYS A 46 -16.95 9.16 25.10
C LYS A 46 -17.91 8.19 25.79
N ALA A 47 -17.38 7.22 26.53
CA ALA A 47 -18.19 6.18 27.16
C ALA A 47 -18.99 6.70 28.36
N VAL A 48 -18.40 7.59 29.17
CA VAL A 48 -19.01 8.09 30.42
C VAL A 48 -20.37 8.74 30.16
N HIS A 49 -20.51 9.50 29.07
CA HIS A 49 -21.79 10.12 28.65
C HIS A 49 -22.90 9.12 28.30
N HIS A 50 -22.56 7.84 28.10
CA HIS A 50 -23.49 6.76 27.78
C HIS A 50 -23.69 5.79 28.95
N TRP A 51 -23.03 6.01 30.09
CA TRP A 51 -23.20 5.18 31.26
C TRP A 51 -24.52 5.50 31.97
N ASP A 52 -25.26 4.45 32.35
CA ASP A 52 -26.47 4.57 33.16
C ASP A 52 -26.32 3.73 34.43
N PRO A 53 -26.29 4.36 35.62
CA PRO A 53 -26.17 3.64 36.90
C PRO A 53 -27.34 2.67 37.15
N ARG A 54 -28.51 2.89 36.54
CA ARG A 54 -29.71 2.06 36.74
C ARG A 54 -29.64 0.70 36.06
N VAL A 55 -28.75 0.54 35.08
CA VAL A 55 -28.55 -0.71 34.34
C VAL A 55 -27.67 -1.70 35.12
N GLY A 56 -27.13 -1.28 36.28
CA GLY A 56 -26.54 -2.18 37.29
C GLY A 56 -25.04 -2.46 37.13
N ALA A 57 -24.35 -1.80 36.19
CA ALA A 57 -22.89 -1.93 36.05
C ALA A 57 -22.18 -0.78 36.80
N PRO A 58 -21.24 -1.07 37.71
CA PRO A 58 -20.38 -0.06 38.32
C PRO A 58 -19.61 0.73 37.25
N LEU A 59 -19.48 2.05 37.43
CA LEU A 59 -18.84 2.95 36.47
C LEU A 59 -17.44 2.45 36.07
N GLU A 60 -16.58 2.12 37.05
CA GLU A 60 -15.21 1.65 36.79
C GLU A 60 -15.18 0.41 35.88
N ALA A 61 -16.08 -0.55 36.09
CA ALA A 61 -16.13 -1.77 35.30
C ALA A 61 -16.60 -1.50 33.86
N TYR A 62 -17.56 -0.58 33.70
CA TYR A 62 -18.06 -0.13 32.40
C TYR A 62 -16.96 0.60 31.62
N LEU A 63 -16.30 1.57 32.25
CA LEU A 63 -15.17 2.32 31.69
C LEU A 63 -14.01 1.39 31.33
N TRP A 64 -13.64 0.47 32.22
CA TRP A 64 -12.60 -0.53 31.96
C TRP A 64 -12.89 -1.31 30.68
N ARG A 65 -14.14 -1.77 30.49
CA ARG A 65 -14.55 -2.48 29.28
C ARG A 65 -14.41 -1.57 28.06
N ALA A 66 -14.94 -0.34 28.11
CA ALA A 66 -14.86 0.61 26.99
C ALA A 66 -13.41 0.87 26.55
N ALA A 67 -12.50 1.13 27.49
CA ALA A 67 -11.08 1.34 27.19
C ALA A 67 -10.43 0.10 26.55
N ASN A 68 -10.74 -1.12 27.01
CA ASN A 68 -10.21 -2.34 26.39
C ASN A 68 -10.74 -2.54 24.96
N TYR A 69 -11.99 -2.17 24.68
CA TYR A 69 -12.58 -2.25 23.34
C TYR A 69 -11.97 -1.22 22.37
N ALA A 70 -11.56 -0.06 22.86
CA ALA A 70 -10.89 0.97 22.06
C ALA A 70 -9.41 0.67 21.81
N LEU A 71 -8.67 0.28 22.85
CA LEU A 71 -7.23 0.05 22.74
C LEU A 71 -6.86 -1.17 21.92
N ARG A 72 -7.69 -2.22 21.94
CA ARG A 72 -7.43 -3.44 21.16
C ARG A 72 -7.25 -3.16 19.65
N PRO A 73 -8.21 -2.54 18.94
CA PRO A 73 -8.05 -2.22 17.53
C PRO A 73 -7.00 -1.12 17.29
N PHE A 74 -6.84 -0.17 18.20
CA PHE A 74 -5.79 0.86 18.11
C PHE A 74 -4.40 0.23 18.03
N VAL A 75 -4.10 -0.68 18.96
CA VAL A 75 -2.83 -1.39 19.00
C VAL A 75 -2.65 -2.26 17.76
N TRP A 76 -3.68 -2.94 17.29
CA TRP A 76 -3.55 -3.77 16.08
C TRP A 76 -3.30 -2.96 14.82
N LYS A 77 -3.96 -1.81 14.68
CA LYS A 77 -3.78 -0.90 13.54
C LYS A 77 -2.37 -0.30 13.52
N ASN A 78 -1.81 0.00 14.68
CA ASN A 78 -0.48 0.59 14.80
C ASN A 78 0.65 -0.46 14.83
N ALA A 79 0.34 -1.73 15.11
CA ALA A 79 1.28 -2.84 15.06
C ALA A 79 1.70 -3.18 13.62
N SER A 80 0.79 -3.04 12.65
CA SER A 80 1.03 -3.47 11.27
C SER A 80 1.89 -2.47 10.48
N ILE A 81 2.80 -3.01 9.66
CA ILE A 81 3.68 -2.23 8.76
C ILE A 81 2.88 -1.60 7.60
N ALA A 82 1.82 -2.27 7.17
CA ALA A 82 0.89 -1.79 6.14
C ALA A 82 -0.49 -1.54 6.74
N SER A 83 -1.22 -0.56 6.20
CA SER A 83 -2.61 -0.29 6.56
C SER A 83 -3.50 -1.47 6.14
N ALA A 84 -3.74 -2.40 7.06
CA ALA A 84 -4.58 -3.56 6.81
C ALA A 84 -6.06 -3.26 7.06
N SER A 85 -6.94 -3.96 6.35
CA SER A 85 -8.38 -3.89 6.60
C SER A 85 -8.71 -4.45 7.98
N TYR A 86 -9.77 -3.95 8.62
CA TYR A 86 -10.15 -4.35 9.99
C TYR A 86 -10.31 -5.87 10.18
N ARG A 87 -10.76 -6.57 9.13
CA ARG A 87 -10.94 -8.03 9.12
C ARG A 87 -9.63 -8.81 9.20
N GLN A 88 -8.52 -8.23 8.72
CA GLN A 88 -7.19 -8.84 8.70
C GLN A 88 -6.35 -8.50 9.93
N LEU A 89 -6.81 -7.59 10.79
CA LEU A 89 -6.08 -7.19 12.00
C LEU A 89 -5.85 -8.36 12.98
N ALA A 90 -6.77 -9.33 13.03
CA ALA A 90 -6.61 -10.51 13.87
C ALA A 90 -5.47 -11.42 13.40
N GLU A 91 -5.24 -11.51 12.09
CA GLU A 91 -4.12 -12.27 11.51
C GLU A 91 -2.78 -11.58 11.80
N LEU A 92 -2.78 -10.25 11.86
CA LEU A 92 -1.60 -9.42 12.15
C LEU A 92 -1.24 -9.32 13.65
N PHE A 93 -2.08 -9.88 14.53
CA PHE A 93 -1.98 -9.80 15.99
C PHE A 93 -0.63 -10.26 16.59
N LYS A 94 0.18 -10.99 15.82
CA LYS A 94 1.49 -11.52 16.23
C LYS A 94 2.64 -11.13 15.29
N HIS A 95 2.35 -10.41 14.22
CA HIS A 95 3.36 -9.92 13.29
C HIS A 95 3.79 -8.53 13.74
N HIS A 96 4.85 -8.47 14.54
CA HIS A 96 5.39 -7.23 15.07
C HIS A 96 6.26 -6.52 14.03
N ARG A 97 6.35 -5.19 14.12
CA ARG A 97 7.38 -4.41 13.41
C ARG A 97 8.76 -4.97 13.77
N ALA A 98 9.37 -5.71 12.85
CA ALA A 98 10.81 -5.92 12.90
C ALA A 98 11.47 -4.55 12.68
N GLN A 99 12.46 -4.20 13.50
CA GLN A 99 13.34 -3.09 13.17
C GLN A 99 14.01 -3.45 11.84
N LEU A 100 13.70 -2.70 10.78
CA LEU A 100 14.43 -2.77 9.51
C LEU A 100 15.82 -2.16 9.77
N ASN A 101 16.71 -2.94 10.40
CA ASN A 101 18.10 -2.55 10.62
C ASN A 101 18.98 -2.81 9.40
N GLU A 102 18.38 -3.26 8.29
CA GLU A 102 19.08 -3.46 7.04
C GLU A 102 18.30 -2.73 5.96
N SER A 103 18.90 -1.69 5.42
CA SER A 103 18.59 -1.26 4.08
C SER A 103 18.70 -2.50 3.20
N ILE A 104 17.58 -3.01 2.72
CA ILE A 104 17.58 -3.98 1.62
C ILE A 104 18.08 -3.17 0.42
N VAL A 105 19.40 -3.07 0.30
CA VAL A 105 20.03 -2.67 -0.94
C VAL A 105 19.78 -3.85 -1.84
N ASP A 106 18.87 -3.71 -2.81
CA ASP A 106 18.70 -4.72 -3.85
C ASP A 106 20.10 -5.08 -4.33
N PRO A 107 20.53 -6.35 -4.21
CA PRO A 107 21.88 -6.73 -4.59
C PRO A 107 22.06 -6.32 -6.04
N ALA A 108 23.15 -5.59 -6.32
CA ALA A 108 23.47 -5.22 -7.69
C ALA A 108 23.44 -6.50 -8.54
N PRO A 109 22.78 -6.48 -9.72
CA PRO A 109 22.64 -7.66 -10.54
C PRO A 109 24.02 -8.24 -10.83
N SER A 110 24.14 -9.55 -10.70
CA SER A 110 25.38 -10.26 -11.00
C SER A 110 25.79 -10.05 -12.47
N ALA A 111 27.09 -10.19 -12.76
CA ALA A 111 27.58 -10.05 -14.13
C ALA A 111 26.87 -11.00 -15.10
N ASP A 112 26.53 -12.21 -14.66
CA ASP A 112 25.80 -13.20 -15.45
C ASP A 112 24.36 -12.78 -15.72
N GLU A 113 23.65 -12.22 -14.74
CA GLU A 113 22.31 -11.66 -14.93
C GLU A 113 22.31 -10.51 -15.93
N VAL A 114 23.31 -9.64 -15.89
CA VAL A 114 23.47 -8.54 -16.85
C VAL A 114 23.73 -9.06 -18.27
N ILE A 115 24.57 -10.10 -18.41
CA ILE A 115 24.88 -10.71 -19.71
C ILE A 115 23.66 -11.42 -20.30
N GLU A 116 22.95 -12.21 -19.48
CA GLU A 116 21.75 -12.91 -19.91
C GLU A 116 20.63 -11.93 -20.26
N GLU A 117 20.44 -10.86 -19.48
CA GLU A 117 19.50 -9.80 -19.81
C GLU A 117 19.87 -9.12 -21.13
N ALA A 118 21.16 -8.84 -21.38
CA ALA A 118 21.62 -8.25 -22.64
C ALA A 118 21.40 -9.18 -23.85
N ARG A 119 21.66 -10.48 -23.71
CA ARG A 119 21.39 -11.50 -24.74
C ARG A 119 19.90 -11.60 -25.03
N TRP A 120 19.09 -11.65 -23.98
CA TRP A 120 17.65 -11.72 -24.06
C TRP A 120 17.05 -10.48 -24.73
N ARG A 121 17.49 -9.28 -24.34
CA ARG A 121 17.12 -8.01 -25.00
C ARG A 121 17.47 -8.00 -26.49
N ARG A 122 18.64 -8.53 -26.86
CA ARG A 122 19.07 -8.63 -28.28
C ARG A 122 18.18 -9.59 -29.07
N ALA A 123 17.82 -10.74 -28.49
CA ALA A 123 16.92 -11.71 -29.12
C ALA A 123 15.53 -11.10 -29.39
N ILE A 124 14.98 -10.37 -28.41
CA ILE A 124 13.67 -9.71 -28.54
C ILE A 124 13.70 -8.60 -29.57
N ARG A 125 14.75 -7.75 -29.59
CA ARG A 125 14.88 -6.72 -30.64
C ARG A 125 14.92 -7.33 -32.03
N LYS A 126 15.59 -8.47 -32.19
CA LYS A 126 15.62 -9.21 -33.47
C LYS A 126 14.22 -9.71 -33.85
N GLU A 127 13.46 -10.19 -32.88
CA GLU A 127 12.09 -10.68 -33.10
C GLU A 127 11.11 -9.55 -33.40
N LEU A 128 11.20 -8.42 -32.70
CA LEU A 128 10.45 -7.21 -33.00
C LEU A 128 10.78 -6.69 -34.41
N ALA A 129 12.05 -6.62 -34.78
CA ALA A 129 12.48 -6.24 -36.13
C ALA A 129 11.90 -7.18 -37.20
N ARG A 130 11.80 -8.49 -36.91
CA ARG A 130 11.14 -9.46 -37.80
C ARG A 130 9.65 -9.17 -37.96
N ILE A 131 8.96 -8.85 -36.86
CA ILE A 131 7.53 -8.49 -36.88
C ILE A 131 7.32 -7.22 -37.72
N PHE A 132 8.12 -6.17 -37.50
CA PHE A 132 8.06 -4.94 -38.27
C PHE A 132 8.37 -5.18 -39.75
N ALA A 133 9.42 -5.93 -40.09
CA ALA A 133 9.77 -6.22 -41.48
C ALA A 133 8.73 -7.09 -42.21
N SER A 134 7.95 -7.89 -41.48
CA SER A 134 6.91 -8.75 -42.06
C SER A 134 5.64 -7.99 -42.47
N ASP A 135 5.45 -6.77 -41.97
CA ASP A 135 4.26 -5.97 -42.22
C ASP A 135 4.57 -4.86 -43.22
N LYS A 136 3.66 -4.63 -44.18
CA LYS A 136 3.82 -3.61 -45.23
C LYS A 136 3.96 -2.20 -44.64
N ASP A 137 3.34 -1.97 -43.49
CA ASP A 137 3.36 -0.68 -42.78
C ASP A 137 4.20 -0.74 -41.49
N GLY A 138 5.07 -1.75 -41.36
CA GLY A 138 5.82 -1.99 -40.13
C GLY A 138 6.80 -0.88 -39.75
N SER A 139 7.37 -0.17 -40.73
CA SER A 139 8.23 1.00 -40.49
C SER A 139 7.47 2.17 -39.83
N LEU A 140 6.17 2.32 -40.13
CA LEU A 140 5.30 3.31 -39.48
C LEU A 140 5.05 2.95 -38.01
N ALA A 141 4.80 1.67 -37.74
CA ALA A 141 4.57 1.19 -36.39
C ALA A 141 5.85 1.20 -35.53
N GLU A 142 7.00 0.88 -36.12
CA GLU A 142 8.30 0.94 -35.44
C GLU A 142 8.62 2.36 -34.97
N ALA A 143 8.39 3.37 -35.82
CA ALA A 143 8.60 4.77 -35.46
C ALA A 143 7.76 5.22 -34.25
N VAL A 144 6.53 4.72 -34.13
CA VAL A 144 5.63 5.05 -33.01
C VAL A 144 5.93 4.22 -31.76
N LEU A 145 6.10 2.90 -31.91
CA LEU A 145 6.16 1.95 -30.80
C LEU A 145 7.56 1.75 -30.22
N MET A 146 8.62 2.05 -30.98
CA MET A 146 10.01 1.88 -30.54
C MET A 146 10.77 3.20 -30.44
N ALA A 147 10.59 4.11 -31.40
CA ALA A 147 11.30 5.38 -31.42
C ALA A 147 10.56 6.52 -30.68
N GLY A 148 9.35 6.26 -30.19
CA GLY A 148 8.59 7.19 -29.34
C GLY A 148 8.02 8.40 -30.08
N TYR A 149 7.99 8.41 -31.41
CA TYR A 149 7.40 9.50 -32.18
C TYR A 149 5.87 9.50 -32.06
N LYS A 150 5.28 10.70 -32.04
CA LYS A 150 3.81 10.81 -32.10
C LYS A 150 3.32 10.42 -33.50
N PRO A 151 2.17 9.73 -33.64
CA PRO A 151 1.62 9.36 -34.94
C PRO A 151 1.47 10.52 -35.93
N LEU A 152 1.16 11.73 -35.44
CA LEU A 152 1.10 12.95 -36.24
C LEU A 152 2.46 13.36 -36.83
N GLN A 153 3.54 13.19 -36.07
CA GLN A 153 4.90 13.52 -36.51
C GLN A 153 5.36 12.53 -37.60
N VAL A 154 5.10 11.23 -37.39
CA VAL A 154 5.41 10.18 -38.37
C VAL A 154 4.64 10.41 -39.67
N ALA A 155 3.35 10.74 -39.57
CA ALA A 155 2.50 11.06 -40.72
C ALA A 155 3.02 12.25 -41.53
N HIS A 156 3.44 13.32 -40.83
CA HIS A 156 3.97 14.52 -41.45
C HIS A 156 5.33 14.28 -42.13
N VAL A 157 6.23 13.53 -41.49
CA VAL A 157 7.59 13.28 -42.02
C VAL A 157 7.56 12.35 -43.23
N LEU A 158 6.66 11.37 -43.24
CA LEU A 158 6.59 10.36 -44.29
C LEU A 158 5.50 10.64 -45.34
N ASP A 159 4.83 11.78 -45.25
CA ASP A 159 3.72 12.19 -46.12
C ASP A 159 2.64 11.09 -46.29
N VAL A 160 2.23 10.51 -45.16
CA VAL A 160 1.20 9.45 -45.12
C VAL A 160 -0.02 9.88 -44.30
N PRO A 161 -1.22 9.34 -44.62
CA PRO A 161 -2.40 9.62 -43.82
C PRO A 161 -2.23 9.19 -42.36
N VAL A 162 -2.58 10.08 -41.43
CA VAL A 162 -2.48 9.84 -39.98
C VAL A 162 -3.23 8.57 -39.55
N GLN A 163 -4.39 8.30 -40.16
CA GLN A 163 -5.19 7.10 -39.89
C GLN A 163 -4.44 5.80 -40.20
N ARG A 164 -3.60 5.80 -41.25
CA ARG A 164 -2.77 4.64 -41.62
C ARG A 164 -1.70 4.35 -40.58
N VAL A 165 -1.10 5.40 -39.99
CA VAL A 165 -0.13 5.27 -38.90
C VAL A 165 -0.79 4.70 -37.65
N TYR A 166 -2.00 5.16 -37.31
CA TYR A 166 -2.78 4.61 -36.20
C TYR A 166 -3.17 3.15 -36.42
N SER A 167 -3.64 2.78 -37.62
CA SER A 167 -4.00 1.39 -37.90
C SER A 167 -2.80 0.45 -37.86
N ALA A 168 -1.68 0.86 -38.46
CA ALA A 168 -0.44 0.07 -38.47
C ALA A 168 0.12 -0.14 -37.05
N SER A 169 0.20 0.93 -36.24
CA SER A 169 0.66 0.82 -34.85
C SER A 169 -0.29 -0.02 -33.99
N ALA A 170 -1.61 0.13 -34.14
CA ALA A 170 -2.58 -0.67 -33.40
C ALA A 170 -2.53 -2.17 -33.78
N GLN A 171 -2.37 -2.49 -35.06
CA GLN A 171 -2.28 -3.87 -35.54
C GLN A 171 -1.04 -4.58 -35.01
N ILE A 172 0.13 -3.94 -35.09
CA ILE A 172 1.38 -4.53 -34.60
C ILE A 172 1.40 -4.59 -33.07
N ARG A 173 0.84 -3.58 -32.39
CA ARG A 173 0.67 -3.61 -30.94
C ARG A 173 -0.17 -4.81 -30.48
N ARG A 174 -1.31 -5.08 -31.13
CA ARG A 174 -2.14 -6.27 -30.80
C ARG A 174 -1.38 -7.58 -31.00
N ARG A 175 -0.53 -7.64 -32.04
CA ARG A 175 0.31 -8.82 -32.30
C ARG A 175 1.38 -8.99 -31.23
N ILE A 176 1.98 -7.89 -30.77
CA ILE A 176 2.90 -7.90 -29.62
C ILE A 176 2.17 -8.34 -28.34
N GLU A 177 1.00 -7.78 -28.07
CA GLU A 177 0.15 -8.10 -26.90
C GLU A 177 -0.33 -9.55 -26.88
N SER A 178 -0.46 -10.19 -28.04
CA SER A 178 -0.85 -11.60 -28.13
C SER A 178 0.21 -12.58 -27.60
N ASP A 179 1.48 -12.16 -27.54
CA ASP A 179 2.56 -12.91 -26.91
C ASP A 179 2.91 -12.27 -25.56
N TYR A 180 2.53 -12.96 -24.48
CA TYR A 180 2.75 -12.49 -23.11
C TYR A 180 4.23 -12.17 -22.82
N THR A 181 5.17 -12.96 -23.34
CA THR A 181 6.60 -12.76 -23.08
C THR A 181 7.11 -11.52 -23.80
N LEU A 182 6.74 -11.37 -25.06
CA LEU A 182 7.17 -10.25 -25.89
C LEU A 182 6.53 -8.92 -25.43
N PHE A 183 5.27 -8.94 -25.01
CA PHE A 183 4.58 -7.78 -24.43
C PHE A 183 5.21 -7.30 -23.12
N LYS A 184 5.46 -8.22 -22.17
CA LYS A 184 6.04 -7.88 -20.86
C LYS A 184 7.38 -7.17 -21.00
N LEU A 185 8.18 -7.54 -22.00
CA LEU A 185 9.51 -6.99 -22.23
C LEU A 185 9.53 -5.75 -23.12
N TRP A 186 8.60 -5.63 -24.07
CA TRP A 186 8.35 -4.38 -24.78
C TRP A 186 7.98 -3.27 -23.80
N ARG A 187 7.06 -3.55 -22.86
CA ARG A 187 6.62 -2.62 -21.81
C ARG A 187 7.74 -2.17 -20.86
N ASN A 188 8.74 -3.01 -20.62
CA ASN A 188 9.85 -2.68 -19.72
C ASN A 188 11.00 -1.92 -20.43
N ASN A 189 11.01 -1.84 -21.77
CA ASN A 189 12.06 -1.21 -22.57
C ASN A 189 11.60 0.07 -23.32
N THR A 190 10.30 0.42 -23.25
CA THR A 190 9.71 1.64 -23.83
C THR A 190 9.16 2.52 -22.74
#